data_AF-A0A2D4FWI8-F1
#
_entry.id   AF-A0A2D4FWI8-F1
#
_cell.length_a   1.000
_cell.length_b   1.000
_cell.length_c   1.000
_cell.angle_alpha   90.00
_cell.angle_beta   90.00
_cell.angle_gamma   90.00
#
_symmetry.space_group_name_H-M   'P 1'
#
loop_
_entity.id
_entity.type
_entity.pdbx_description
1 polymer ?
#
loop_
_entity_poly.entity_id
_entity_poly.type
_entity_poly.pdbx_seq_one_letter_code
_entity_poly.pdbx_strand_id
1 'polypeptide(L)'
;TPTSPAAAAIAGGGGGSTTTGGGNSEDACRDYQSSLDDLTFNSKPHINMLTILAEENVPFAKDIVSLIEAQIAKAPSNEKLPVMYLMDSIVKNVGREYLAAFTKNLVSTFVNVFEKVD
;
A
#
# COMPACT_ATOMS: atom_id res chain seq x y z
N THR A 1 -52.95 -2.35 -48.80
CA THR A 1 -53.27 -3.53 -47.95
C THR A 1 -52.69 -4.77 -48.62
N PRO A 2 -52.19 -5.82 -47.92
CA PRO A 2 -51.81 -6.04 -46.50
C PRO A 2 -50.27 -6.22 -46.32
N THR A 3 -49.56 -5.75 -45.29
CA THR A 3 -49.32 -6.29 -43.91
C THR A 3 -48.92 -7.75 -43.77
N SER A 4 -47.62 -8.05 -43.55
CA SER A 4 -47.07 -9.15 -42.70
C SER A 4 -45.52 -9.24 -42.71
N PRO A 5 -44.86 -9.97 -41.78
CA PRO A 5 -44.08 -9.33 -40.70
C PRO A 5 -42.68 -9.94 -40.43
N ALA A 6 -42.04 -9.41 -39.37
CA ALA A 6 -41.25 -10.12 -38.36
C ALA A 6 -39.76 -10.49 -38.61
N ALA A 7 -38.97 -9.94 -37.67
CA ALA A 7 -38.02 -10.63 -36.79
C ALA A 7 -36.53 -10.68 -37.15
N ALA A 8 -35.78 -10.00 -36.27
CA ALA A 8 -34.57 -10.45 -35.60
C ALA A 8 -33.30 -10.66 -36.43
N ALA A 9 -32.37 -9.70 -36.30
CA ALA A 9 -30.96 -10.02 -36.16
C ALA A 9 -30.38 -9.18 -35.02
N ILE A 10 -30.37 -9.80 -33.84
CA ILE A 10 -29.49 -9.46 -32.73
C ILE A 10 -28.08 -9.99 -33.04
N ALA A 11 -27.10 -9.11 -33.14
CA ALA A 11 -25.70 -9.41 -32.92
C ALA A 11 -25.11 -8.11 -32.34
N GLY A 12 -24.83 -8.02 -31.04
CA GLY A 12 -23.97 -8.95 -30.31
C GLY A 12 -22.52 -8.46 -30.40
N GLY A 13 -22.28 -7.18 -30.14
CA GLY A 13 -20.95 -6.62 -29.92
C GLY A 13 -20.68 -6.50 -28.43
N GLY A 14 -20.57 -7.64 -27.76
CA GLY A 14 -20.14 -7.72 -26.37
C GLY A 14 -18.68 -7.29 -26.25
N GLY A 15 -18.48 -6.02 -25.92
CA GLY A 15 -17.26 -5.51 -25.30
C GLY A 15 -17.41 -5.56 -23.78
N GLY A 16 -17.77 -6.72 -23.24
CA GLY A 16 -17.68 -6.98 -21.81
C GLY A 16 -16.22 -6.97 -21.43
N SER A 17 -15.73 -5.84 -20.92
CA SER A 17 -14.48 -5.80 -20.16
C SER A 17 -14.73 -6.45 -18.80
N THR A 18 -14.87 -7.77 -18.78
CA THR A 18 -14.66 -8.56 -17.58
C THR A 18 -13.16 -8.79 -17.43
N THR A 19 -12.53 -8.05 -16.52
CA THR A 19 -11.29 -8.45 -15.84
C THR A 19 -11.29 -7.74 -14.47
N THR A 20 -11.91 -8.34 -13.44
CA THR A 20 -11.28 -9.14 -12.37
C THR A 20 -10.92 -8.26 -11.17
N GLY A 21 -11.49 -8.57 -10.00
CA GLY A 21 -11.40 -7.79 -8.77
C GLY A 21 -10.01 -7.73 -8.13
N GLY A 22 -9.13 -6.89 -8.67
CA GLY A 22 -7.84 -6.48 -8.09
C GLY A 22 -7.80 -5.02 -7.58
N GLY A 23 -8.76 -4.19 -7.97
CA GLY A 23 -8.80 -2.72 -7.75
C GLY A 23 -9.07 -2.23 -6.32
N ASN A 24 -8.69 -3.01 -5.30
CA ASN A 24 -8.68 -2.54 -3.92
C ASN A 24 -7.27 -2.60 -3.31
N SER A 25 -6.44 -3.57 -3.70
CA SER A 25 -5.08 -3.71 -3.16
C SER A 25 -4.12 -2.73 -3.82
N GLU A 26 -4.15 -2.64 -5.16
CA GLU A 26 -3.26 -1.77 -5.92
C GLU A 26 -3.55 -0.29 -5.64
N ASP A 27 -4.82 0.09 -5.53
CA ASP A 27 -5.22 1.45 -5.16
C ASP A 27 -4.82 1.79 -3.73
N ALA A 28 -5.07 0.88 -2.75
CA ALA A 28 -4.63 1.09 -1.37
C ALA A 28 -3.10 1.22 -1.26
N CYS A 29 -2.34 0.39 -1.97
CA CYS A 29 -0.88 0.46 -1.99
C CYS A 29 -0.39 1.75 -2.63
N ARG A 30 -1.01 2.19 -3.72
CA ARG A 30 -0.65 3.44 -4.41
C ARG A 30 -0.90 4.65 -3.53
N ASP A 31 -2.05 4.71 -2.88
CA ASP A 31 -2.43 5.82 -2.00
C ASP A 31 -1.54 5.85 -0.74
N TYR A 32 -1.21 4.67 -0.20
CA TYR A 32 -0.25 4.53 0.90
C TYR A 32 1.14 5.00 0.50
N GLN A 33 1.63 4.58 -0.68
CA GLN A 33 2.94 4.97 -1.19
C GLN A 33 3.05 6.48 -1.37
N SER A 34 2.02 7.12 -1.94
CA SER A 34 2.00 8.58 -2.13
C SER A 34 2.11 9.32 -0.80
N SER A 35 1.38 8.87 0.23
CA SER A 35 1.46 9.47 1.57
C SER A 35 2.82 9.19 2.22
N LEU A 36 3.39 8.00 2.00
CA LEU A 36 4.68 7.61 2.55
C LEU A 36 5.84 8.41 1.95
N ASP A 37 5.79 8.76 0.66
CA ASP A 37 6.78 9.61 0.00
C ASP A 37 6.87 11.01 0.62
N ASP A 38 5.75 11.53 1.13
CA ASP A 38 5.71 12.83 1.80
C ASP A 38 6.24 12.79 3.25
N LEU A 39 6.56 11.60 3.81
CA LEU A 39 7.11 11.43 5.15
C LEU A 39 8.63 11.69 5.18
N THR A 40 9.02 12.94 4.96
CA THR A 40 10.43 13.38 4.89
C THR A 40 10.97 13.90 6.23
N PHE A 41 10.11 14.15 7.21
CA PHE A 41 10.51 14.58 8.56
C PHE A 41 9.59 13.96 9.61
N ASN A 42 10.02 14.01 10.88
CA ASN A 42 9.26 13.45 11.98
C ASN A 42 7.99 14.28 12.23
N SER A 43 6.92 13.90 11.54
CA SER A 43 5.61 14.53 11.62
C SER A 43 4.64 13.58 12.31
N LYS A 44 4.40 13.80 13.61
CA LYS A 44 3.36 13.06 14.36
C LYS A 44 2.01 12.97 13.65
N PRO A 45 1.42 14.06 13.11
CA PRO A 45 0.13 13.95 12.43
C PRO A 45 0.22 13.06 11.17
N HIS A 46 1.34 13.11 10.44
CA HIS A 46 1.53 12.30 9.25
C HIS A 46 1.77 10.82 9.58
N ILE A 47 2.57 10.54 10.60
CA ILE A 47 2.79 9.19 11.13
C ILE A 47 1.46 8.59 11.61
N ASN A 48 0.65 9.35 12.33
CA ASN A 48 -0.67 8.89 12.77
C ASN A 48 -1.58 8.60 11.58
N MET A 49 -1.61 9.46 10.57
CA MET A 49 -2.38 9.24 9.34
C MET A 49 -1.97 7.93 8.65
N LEU A 50 -0.68 7.72 8.42
CA LEU A 50 -0.15 6.48 7.83
C LEU A 50 -0.40 5.24 8.72
N THR A 51 -0.46 5.42 10.04
CA THR A 51 -0.83 4.34 10.98
C THR A 51 -2.31 3.97 10.85
N ILE A 52 -3.20 4.96 10.73
CA ILE A 52 -4.64 4.75 10.51
C ILE A 52 -4.85 4.05 9.15
N LEU A 53 -4.19 4.51 8.08
CA LEU A 53 -4.27 3.87 6.78
C LEU A 53 -3.81 2.40 6.82
N ALA A 54 -2.76 2.10 7.59
CA ALA A 54 -2.30 0.73 7.78
C ALA A 54 -3.33 -0.12 8.52
N GLU A 55 -4.00 0.45 9.53
CA GLU A 55 -5.06 -0.22 10.29
C GLU A 55 -6.29 -0.55 9.41
N GLU A 56 -6.69 0.37 8.53
CA GLU A 56 -7.83 0.17 7.63
C GLU A 56 -7.53 -0.86 6.52
N ASN A 57 -6.24 -1.05 6.18
CA ASN A 57 -5.77 -1.88 5.08
C ASN A 57 -5.00 -3.13 5.54
N VAL A 58 -5.31 -3.68 6.72
CA VAL A 58 -4.71 -4.92 7.26
C VAL A 58 -4.66 -6.09 6.28
N PRO A 59 -5.67 -6.35 5.40
CA PRO A 59 -5.58 -7.41 4.40
C PRO A 59 -4.38 -7.29 3.46
N PHE A 60 -3.86 -6.07 3.27
CA PHE A 60 -2.73 -5.73 2.41
C PHE A 60 -1.45 -5.45 3.21
N ALA A 61 -1.39 -5.87 4.48
CA ALA A 61 -0.27 -5.57 5.37
C ALA A 61 1.10 -5.96 4.81
N LYS A 62 1.19 -7.08 4.07
CA LYS A 62 2.46 -7.53 3.46
C LYS A 62 2.96 -6.56 2.39
N ASP A 63 2.05 -6.05 1.57
CA ASP A 63 2.38 -5.11 0.51
C ASP A 63 2.78 -3.76 1.11
N ILE A 64 2.00 -3.26 2.07
CA ILE A 64 2.29 -2.02 2.81
C ILE A 64 3.66 -2.09 3.51
N VAL A 65 3.98 -3.21 4.19
CA VAL A 65 5.29 -3.42 4.81
C VAL A 65 6.41 -3.37 3.78
N SER A 66 6.22 -3.97 2.61
CA SER A 66 7.21 -3.94 1.54
C SER A 66 7.47 -2.52 1.04
N LEU A 67 6.43 -1.67 0.97
CA LEU A 67 6.58 -0.24 0.63
C LEU A 67 7.39 0.52 1.68
N ILE A 68 7.12 0.28 2.98
CA ILE A 68 7.85 0.90 4.09
C ILE A 68 9.32 0.49 4.08
N GLU A 69 9.62 -0.80 3.92
CA GLU A 69 10.99 -1.30 3.84
C GLU A 69 11.74 -0.74 2.63
N ALA A 70 11.08 -0.66 1.47
CA ALA A 70 11.63 -0.03 0.28
C ALA A 70 11.91 1.47 0.48
N GLN A 71 11.03 2.19 1.20
CA GLN A 71 11.24 3.60 1.53
C GLN A 71 12.46 3.77 2.43
N ILE A 72 12.63 2.94 3.47
CA ILE A 72 13.82 2.96 4.34
C ILE A 72 15.10 2.72 3.52
N ALA A 73 15.04 1.82 2.54
CA ALA A 73 16.18 1.50 1.69
C ALA A 73 16.55 2.62 0.71
N LYS A 74 15.56 3.34 0.17
CA LYS A 74 15.78 4.44 -0.78
C LYS A 74 16.10 5.77 -0.10
N ALA A 75 15.56 6.00 1.09
CA ALA A 75 15.61 7.29 1.77
C ALA A 75 17.04 7.67 2.20
N PRO A 76 17.41 8.95 2.13
CA PRO A 76 18.66 9.45 2.69
C PRO A 76 18.66 9.32 4.23
N SER A 77 19.84 9.30 4.85
CA SER A 77 20.00 8.99 6.28
C SER A 77 19.16 9.89 7.22
N ASN A 78 18.90 11.14 6.83
CA ASN A 78 18.04 12.08 7.58
C ASN A 78 16.54 11.74 7.53
N GLU A 79 16.09 11.00 6.53
CA GLU A 79 14.67 10.65 6.30
C GLU A 79 14.34 9.23 6.79
N LYS A 80 15.34 8.38 7.02
CA LYS A 80 15.14 7.02 7.55
C LYS A 80 14.50 7.01 8.94
N LEU A 81 14.84 7.99 9.79
CA LEU A 81 14.34 8.06 11.17
C LEU A 81 12.82 8.28 11.23
N PRO A 82 12.21 9.24 10.50
CA PRO A 82 10.76 9.35 10.35
C PRO A 82 10.06 8.03 9.99
N VAL A 83 10.61 7.28 9.02
CA VAL A 83 10.03 6.01 8.56
C VAL A 83 10.16 4.91 9.62
N MET A 84 11.26 4.88 10.39
CA MET A 84 11.40 3.99 11.55
C MET A 84 10.38 4.31 12.66
N TYR A 85 10.05 5.58 12.88
CA TYR A 85 8.97 5.95 13.81
C TYR A 85 7.59 5.52 13.33
N LEU A 86 7.35 5.54 12.02
CA LEU A 86 6.13 4.99 11.44
C LEU A 86 6.03 3.48 11.70
N MET A 87 7.10 2.73 11.43
CA MET A 87 7.15 1.30 11.69
C MET A 87 6.85 0.97 13.16
N ASP A 88 7.47 1.70 14.09
CA ASP A 88 7.19 1.59 15.53
C ASP A 88 5.72 1.91 15.87
N SER A 89 5.16 2.97 15.30
CA SER A 89 3.75 3.34 15.48
C SER A 89 2.79 2.26 15.01
N ILE A 90 3.02 1.67 13.83
CA ILE A 90 2.19 0.58 13.30
C ILE A 90 2.28 -0.65 14.19
N VAL A 91 3.48 -1.04 14.62
CA VAL A 91 3.66 -2.20 15.50
C VAL A 91 2.97 -1.98 16.85
N LYS A 92 3.07 -0.77 17.43
CA LYS A 92 2.47 -0.43 18.72
C LYS A 92 0.96 -0.34 18.69
N ASN A 93 0.38 0.28 17.65
CA ASN A 93 -1.04 0.60 17.61
C ASN A 93 -1.86 -0.42 16.82
N VAL A 94 -1.32 -0.99 15.74
CA VAL A 94 -2.03 -1.94 14.86
C VAL A 94 -1.63 -3.38 15.17
N GLY A 95 -0.33 -3.63 15.27
CA GLY A 95 0.26 -4.93 15.61
C GLY A 95 -0.10 -6.05 14.63
N ARG A 96 -0.47 -7.22 15.18
CA ARG A 96 -1.01 -8.39 14.45
C ARG A 96 -0.22 -8.78 13.20
N GLU A 97 -0.84 -8.72 12.01
CA GLU A 97 -0.27 -9.09 10.72
C GLU A 97 0.97 -8.26 10.38
N TYR A 98 1.01 -6.98 10.80
CA TYR A 98 2.17 -6.11 10.59
C TYR A 98 3.36 -6.55 11.45
N LEU A 99 3.13 -6.94 12.71
CA LEU A 99 4.20 -7.47 13.56
C LEU A 99 4.84 -8.71 12.93
N ALA A 100 4.03 -9.65 12.46
CA ALA A 100 4.51 -10.86 11.81
C ALA A 100 5.23 -10.59 10.47
N ALA A 101 4.78 -9.58 9.71
CA ALA A 101 5.40 -9.18 8.46
C ALA A 101 6.76 -8.50 8.70
N PHE A 102 6.81 -7.48 9.55
CA PHE A 102 8.04 -6.75 9.87
C PHE A 102 9.13 -7.65 10.50
N THR A 103 8.74 -8.60 11.35
CA THR A 103 9.72 -9.48 12.02
C THR A 103 10.56 -10.30 11.04
N LYS A 104 10.05 -10.60 9.83
CA LYS A 104 10.77 -11.39 8.82
C LYS A 104 12.00 -10.69 8.27
N ASN A 105 11.92 -9.38 8.10
CA ASN A 105 12.99 -8.57 7.50
C ASN A 105 13.60 -7.56 8.48
N LEU A 106 13.15 -7.55 9.74
CA LEU A 106 13.55 -6.58 10.78
C LEU A 106 15.07 -6.35 10.82
N VAL A 107 15.85 -7.43 10.87
CA VAL A 107 17.32 -7.33 10.96
C VAL A 107 17.89 -6.62 9.73
N SER A 108 17.43 -6.98 8.53
CA SER A 108 17.86 -6.36 7.27
C SER A 108 17.50 -4.86 7.24
N THR A 109 16.25 -4.54 7.61
CA THR A 109 15.75 -3.16 7.66
C THR A 109 16.56 -2.32 8.64
N PHE A 110 16.86 -2.84 9.82
CA PHE A 110 17.69 -2.14 10.81
C PHE A 110 19.12 -1.94 10.31
N VAL A 111 19.77 -2.97 9.77
CA VAL A 111 21.13 -2.84 9.21
C VAL A 111 21.16 -1.74 8.16
N ASN A 112 20.19 -1.67 7.25
CA ASN A 112 20.12 -0.63 6.23
C ASN A 112 20.05 0.80 6.82
N VAL A 113 19.36 0.99 7.95
CA VAL A 113 19.30 2.28 8.63
C VAL A 113 20.65 2.70 9.19
N PHE A 114 21.43 1.74 9.70
CA PHE A 114 22.70 2.00 10.38
C PHE A 114 23.96 1.83 9.52
N GLU A 115 23.88 1.20 8.35
CA GLU A 115 25.04 0.90 7.48
C GLU A 115 25.52 2.13 6.68
N LYS A 116 24.70 3.19 6.55
CA LYS A 116 25.07 4.46 5.89
C LYS A 116 25.19 5.63 6.87
N VAL A 117 26.05 5.48 7.87
CA VAL A 117 26.39 6.53 8.85
C VAL A 117 27.83 7.03 8.68
N ASP A 118 28.49 6.73 7.55
CA ASP A 118 29.79 7.31 7.18
C ASP A 118 29.62 8.51 6.23
#